data_AF-A0A484BGG6-F1
#
_entry.id   AF-A0A484BGG6-F1
#
_cell.length_a   1.000
_cell.length_b   1.000
_cell.length_c   1.000
_cell.angle_alpha   90.00
_cell.angle_beta   90.00
_cell.angle_gamma   90.00
#
_symmetry.space_group_name_H-M   'P 1'
#
loop_
_entity.id
_entity.type
_entity.pdbx_description
1 polymer ?
#
loop_
_entity_poly.entity_id
_entity_poly.type
_entity_poly.pdbx_seq_one_letter_code
_entity_poly.pdbx_strand_id
1 'polypeptide(L)'
;MQLTLIALLCCLLGAAWAMPQPERQPEPAQPKADVWNERKQFNPPNEQRFLVDGIYNKDNSGKDVAARVQVPVWTSDNKRHEFDTVVQYGQHLGGPYGDSPPSYGIGGNYRFRF
;
A
#
# COMPACT_ATOMS: atom_id res chain seq x y z
N MET A 1 12.35 3.23 32.93
CA MET A 1 11.69 2.68 31.72
C MET A 1 10.42 3.41 31.32
N GLN A 2 9.64 3.95 32.26
CA GLN A 2 8.35 4.61 31.95
C GLN A 2 8.53 5.96 31.22
N LEU A 3 9.51 6.78 31.63
CA LEU A 3 9.80 8.08 31.01
C LEU A 3 10.35 7.97 29.58
N THR A 4 11.12 6.93 29.28
CA THR A 4 11.66 6.68 27.93
C THR A 4 10.56 6.27 26.95
N LEU A 5 9.57 5.50 27.41
CA LEU A 5 8.40 5.14 26.59
C LEU A 5 7.52 6.36 26.29
N ILE A 6 7.33 7.25 27.27
CA ILE A 6 6.57 8.49 27.08
C ILE A 6 7.27 9.41 26.07
N ALA A 7 8.59 9.58 26.18
CA ALA A 7 9.36 10.38 25.22
C ALA A 7 9.26 9.83 23.79
N LEU A 8 9.38 8.50 23.64
CA LEU A 8 9.30 7.84 22.34
C LEU A 8 7.89 7.94 21.74
N LEU A 9 6.84 7.84 22.56
CA LEU A 9 5.45 8.07 22.15
C LEU A 9 5.26 9.51 21.63
N CYS A 10 5.78 10.51 22.36
CA CYS A 10 5.71 11.92 21.94
C CYS A 10 6.44 12.17 20.63
N CYS A 11 7.60 11.54 20.41
CA CYS A 11 8.34 11.65 19.15
C CYS A 11 7.56 11.06 17.96
N LEU A 12 6.91 9.91 18.15
CA LEU A 12 6.10 9.29 17.09
C LEU A 12 4.88 10.12 16.72
N LEU A 13 4.19 10.69 17.72
CA LEU A 13 3.04 11.56 17.51
C LEU A 13 3.43 12.86 16.80
N GLY A 14 4.57 13.47 17.16
CA GLY A 14 5.09 14.65 16.49
C GLY A 14 5.44 14.41 15.02
N ALA A 15 6.07 13.27 14.71
CA ALA A 15 6.36 12.89 13.33
C ALA A 15 5.08 12.64 12.49
N ALA A 16 4.06 12.03 13.11
CA ALA A 16 2.76 11.79 12.46
C ALA A 16 1.92 13.06 12.23
N TRP A 17 2.21 14.17 12.92
CA TRP A 17 1.57 15.46 12.64
C TRP A 17 2.37 16.33 11.68
N ALA A 18 3.68 16.14 11.61
CA ALA A 18 4.56 16.82 10.65
C ALA A 18 4.49 16.22 9.24
N MET A 19 3.84 15.06 9.06
CA MET A 19 3.62 14.51 7.74
C MET A 19 2.72 15.47 6.93
N PRO A 20 3.10 15.82 5.70
CA PRO A 20 2.29 16.69 4.86
C PRO A 20 0.90 16.08 4.72
N GLN A 21 -0.12 16.81 5.20
CA GLN A 21 -1.50 16.47 4.95
C GLN A 21 -1.69 16.47 3.43
N PRO A 22 -2.34 15.45 2.84
CA PRO A 22 -2.71 15.53 1.43
C PRO A 22 -3.51 16.82 1.26
N GLU A 23 -3.02 17.71 0.40
CA GLU A 23 -3.67 19.00 0.15
C GLU A 23 -5.16 18.76 -0.06
N ARG A 24 -6.00 19.43 0.73
CA ARG A 24 -7.44 19.43 0.50
C ARG A 24 -7.66 20.07 -0.86
N GLN A 25 -7.77 19.23 -1.90
CA GLN A 25 -8.08 19.69 -3.24
C GLN A 25 -9.32 20.58 -3.14
N PRO A 26 -9.30 21.81 -3.69
CA PRO A 26 -10.51 22.59 -3.79
C PRO A 26 -11.53 21.77 -4.56
N GLU A 27 -12.65 21.48 -3.91
CA GLU A 27 -13.76 20.73 -4.49
C GLU A 27 -14.18 21.47 -5.77
N PRO A 28 -14.05 20.86 -6.97
CA PRO A 28 -14.51 21.51 -8.18
C PRO A 28 -16.01 21.74 -8.06
N ALA A 29 -16.45 22.97 -8.32
CA ALA A 29 -17.86 23.36 -8.30
C ALA A 29 -18.67 22.33 -9.10
N GLN A 30 -19.54 21.59 -8.41
CA GLN A 30 -20.31 20.51 -9.01
C GLN A 30 -21.26 21.08 -10.08
N PRO A 31 -21.13 20.71 -11.36
CA PRO A 31 -22.19 20.95 -12.32
C PRO A 31 -23.38 20.06 -11.94
N LYS A 32 -24.59 20.63 -12.01
CA LYS A 32 -25.86 19.98 -11.70
C LYS A 32 -25.98 18.64 -12.45
N ALA A 33 -25.85 17.52 -11.73
CA ALA A 33 -25.79 16.19 -12.32
C ALA A 33 -27.18 15.65 -12.69
N ASP A 34 -27.30 15.12 -13.90
CA ASP A 34 -28.46 14.39 -14.39
C ASP A 34 -28.48 13.00 -13.74
N VAL A 35 -29.61 12.62 -13.15
CA VAL A 35 -29.84 11.44 -12.28
C VAL A 35 -29.40 10.09 -12.88
N TRP A 36 -29.11 10.01 -14.18
CA TRP A 36 -28.84 8.75 -14.90
C TRP A 36 -27.39 8.51 -15.32
N ASN A 37 -26.46 9.47 -15.19
CA ASN A 37 -25.11 9.35 -15.77
C ASN A 37 -23.96 9.14 -14.77
N GLU A 38 -24.19 9.22 -13.46
CA GLU A 38 -23.12 9.08 -12.47
C GLU A 38 -23.10 7.69 -11.81
N ARG A 39 -22.75 6.64 -12.58
CA ARG A 39 -21.88 5.65 -11.95
C ARG A 39 -20.55 6.35 -11.76
N LYS A 40 -20.27 6.86 -10.55
CA LYS A 40 -18.91 7.22 -10.16
C LYS A 40 -18.05 6.00 -10.43
N GLN A 41 -17.37 5.99 -11.58
CA GLN A 41 -16.37 4.98 -11.90
C GLN A 41 -15.41 5.05 -10.72
N PHE A 42 -15.40 4.01 -9.89
CA PHE A 42 -14.47 3.91 -8.79
C PHE A 42 -13.08 3.97 -9.41
N ASN A 43 -12.47 5.15 -9.34
CA ASN A 43 -11.13 5.38 -9.79
C ASN A 43 -10.28 5.17 -8.53
N PRO A 44 -9.82 3.95 -8.22
CA PRO A 44 -8.85 3.78 -7.17
C PRO A 44 -7.73 4.78 -7.48
N PRO A 45 -7.36 5.59 -6.50
CA PRO A 45 -6.39 6.65 -6.72
C PRO A 45 -5.09 6.02 -7.26
N ASN A 46 -4.36 6.82 -8.05
CA ASN A 46 -3.09 6.45 -8.68
C ASN A 46 -1.99 6.37 -7.60
N GLU A 47 -2.24 5.55 -6.59
CA GLU A 47 -1.51 5.50 -5.35
C GLU A 47 -0.69 4.23 -5.31
N GLN A 48 0.54 4.39 -4.83
CA GLN A 48 1.42 3.29 -4.53
C GLN A 48 0.82 2.49 -3.38
N ARG A 49 0.67 1.18 -3.57
CA ARG A 49 0.15 0.27 -2.57
C ARG A 49 1.29 -0.53 -1.98
N PHE A 50 1.48 -0.37 -0.68
CA PHE A 50 2.45 -1.12 0.09
C PHE A 50 1.70 -2.06 1.02
N LEU A 51 1.98 -3.36 0.91
CA LEU A 51 1.41 -4.37 1.77
C LEU A 51 2.56 -5.12 2.42
N VAL A 52 2.69 -4.97 3.73
CA VAL A 52 3.65 -5.72 4.54
C VAL A 52 2.82 -6.67 5.39
N ASP A 53 3.08 -7.96 5.25
CA ASP A 53 2.38 -9.02 5.96
C ASP A 53 3.37 -9.86 6.77
N GLY A 54 2.98 -10.20 7.99
CA GLY A 54 3.72 -11.10 8.86
C GLY A 54 2.84 -12.31 9.10
N ILE A 55 3.18 -13.45 8.48
CA ILE A 55 2.33 -14.64 8.62
C ILE A 55 2.59 -15.27 9.99
N TYR A 56 1.52 -15.40 10.76
CA TYR A 56 1.55 -16.05 12.07
C TYR A 56 1.68 -17.57 11.90
N ASN A 57 2.85 -18.10 12.24
CA ASN A 57 3.05 -19.54 12.33
C ASN A 57 2.54 -20.08 13.66
N LYS A 58 1.46 -20.88 13.58
CA LYS A 58 0.83 -21.59 14.70
C LYS A 58 1.82 -22.44 15.50
N ASP A 59 2.86 -22.92 14.83
CA ASP A 59 3.82 -23.87 15.37
C ASP A 59 4.94 -23.17 16.17
N ASN A 60 4.96 -21.82 16.18
CA ASN A 60 6.02 -20.97 16.73
C ASN A 60 7.44 -21.32 16.25
N SER A 61 7.55 -22.14 15.22
CA SER A 61 8.79 -22.64 14.64
C SER A 61 9.50 -21.60 13.77
N GLY A 62 9.09 -20.32 13.80
CA GLY A 62 9.73 -19.26 13.02
C GLY A 62 8.84 -18.02 12.87
N LYS A 63 9.28 -17.11 11.99
CA LYS A 63 8.57 -15.89 11.60
C LYS A 63 8.64 -15.75 10.09
N ASP A 64 7.48 -15.64 9.46
CA ASP A 64 7.40 -15.36 8.03
C ASP A 64 7.19 -13.87 7.82
N VAL A 65 8.04 -13.28 6.98
CA VAL A 65 7.94 -11.88 6.57
C VAL A 65 7.68 -11.85 5.08
N ALA A 66 6.61 -11.17 4.67
CA ALA A 66 6.30 -10.92 3.27
C ALA A 66 6.05 -9.43 3.04
N ALA A 67 6.58 -8.91 1.94
CA ALA A 67 6.33 -7.55 1.51
C ALA A 67 5.93 -7.57 0.02
N ARG A 68 4.89 -6.82 -0.31
CA ARG A 68 4.44 -6.58 -1.67
C ARG A 68 4.31 -5.08 -1.89
N VAL A 69 4.89 -4.62 -2.98
CA VAL A 69 4.83 -3.23 -3.42
C VAL A 69 4.20 -3.20 -4.80
N GLN A 70 3.18 -2.38 -4.99
CA GLN A 70 2.55 -2.13 -6.28
C GLN A 70 2.62 -0.64 -6.58
N VAL A 71 3.24 -0.29 -7.70
CA VAL A 71 3.44 1.08 -8.15
C VAL A 71 2.75 1.26 -9.49
N PRO A 72 1.80 2.18 -9.63
CA PRO A 72 1.29 2.53 -10.93
C PRO A 72 2.37 3.25 -11.74
N VAL A 73 2.63 2.77 -12.96
CA VAL A 73 3.71 3.31 -13.80
C VAL A 73 3.19 4.09 -14.99
N TRP A 74 1.98 3.78 -15.47
CA TRP A 74 1.38 4.49 -16.59
C TRP A 74 -0.13 4.45 -16.54
N THR A 75 -0.73 5.58 -16.89
CA THR A 75 -2.17 5.71 -17.10
C THR A 75 -2.38 6.50 -18.39
N SER A 76 -3.23 6.00 -19.28
CA SER A 76 -3.60 6.70 -20.52
C SER A 76 -4.36 7.99 -20.23
N ASP A 77 -4.31 8.95 -21.16
CA ASP A 77 -5.00 10.25 -21.05
C ASP A 77 -6.51 10.13 -20.85
N ASN A 78 -7.14 9.13 -21.50
CA ASN A 78 -8.56 8.84 -21.35
C ASN A 78 -8.92 8.04 -20.08
N LYS A 79 -7.91 7.74 -19.24
CA LYS A 79 -8.02 6.95 -18.00
C LYS A 79 -8.60 5.54 -18.17
N ARG A 80 -8.62 4.99 -19.39
CA ARG A 80 -9.15 3.65 -19.67
C ARG A 80 -8.10 2.56 -19.56
N HIS A 81 -6.84 2.91 -19.72
CA HIS A 81 -5.72 1.98 -19.67
C HIS A 81 -4.78 2.36 -18.53
N GLU A 82 -4.43 1.37 -17.72
CA GLU A 82 -3.53 1.51 -16.59
C GLU A 82 -2.55 0.34 -16.59
N PHE A 83 -1.30 0.62 -16.25
CA PHE A 83 -0.27 -0.38 -16.06
C PHE A 83 0.43 -0.14 -14.73
N ASP A 84 0.46 -1.18 -13.91
CA ASP A 84 1.09 -1.19 -12.60
C ASP A 84 2.24 -2.19 -12.58
N THR A 85 3.33 -1.84 -11.92
CA THR A 85 4.43 -2.77 -11.62
C THR A 85 4.27 -3.29 -10.19
N VAL A 86 4.48 -4.59 -10.00
CA VAL A 86 4.40 -5.26 -8.69
C VAL A 86 5.73 -5.92 -8.38
N VAL A 87 6.21 -5.71 -7.16
CA VAL A 87 7.39 -6.37 -6.60
C VAL A 87 6.98 -7.09 -5.31
N GLN A 88 7.55 -8.27 -5.10
CA GLN A 88 7.25 -9.15 -3.98
C GLN A 88 8.55 -9.66 -3.36
N TYR A 89 8.55 -9.75 -2.03
CA TYR A 89 9.60 -10.31 -1.20
C TYR A 89 8.98 -11.21 -0.15
N GLY A 90 9.59 -12.35 0.14
CA GLY A 90 9.15 -13.24 1.22
C GLY A 90 10.31 -14.04 1.81
N GLN A 91 10.35 -14.18 3.13
CA GLN A 91 11.39 -14.93 3.82
C GLN A 91 10.88 -15.55 5.13
N HIS A 92 11.27 -16.79 5.39
CA HIS A 92 11.13 -17.43 6.70
C HIS A 92 12.40 -17.21 7.53
N LEU A 93 12.21 -16.78 8.78
CA LEU A 93 13.28 -16.52 9.74
C LEU A 93 13.11 -17.40 10.98
N GLY A 94 14.18 -18.12 11.33
CA GLY A 94 14.27 -18.97 12.51
C GLY A 94 13.67 -20.37 12.34
N GLY A 95 13.70 -21.14 13.44
CA GLY A 95 13.08 -22.47 13.50
C GLY A 95 14.04 -23.65 13.61
N PRO A 96 13.49 -24.87 13.80
CA PRO A 96 14.30 -26.09 13.87
C PRO A 96 15.15 -26.32 12.62
N TYR A 97 14.69 -25.80 11.48
CA TYR A 97 15.34 -25.93 10.17
C TYR A 97 16.09 -24.67 9.73
N GLY A 98 16.14 -23.64 10.59
CA GLY A 98 16.80 -22.37 10.29
C GLY A 98 16.06 -21.50 9.27
N ASP A 99 16.75 -20.47 8.78
CA ASP A 99 16.19 -19.49 7.85
C ASP A 99 15.98 -20.12 6.45
N SER A 100 14.86 -19.80 5.81
CA SER A 100 14.69 -20.14 4.40
C SER A 100 15.46 -19.16 3.52
N PRO A 101 15.88 -19.59 2.31
CA PRO A 101 16.28 -18.65 1.28
C PRO A 101 15.18 -17.62 1.02
N PRO A 102 15.53 -16.35 0.76
CA PRO A 102 14.55 -15.35 0.40
C PRO A 102 13.93 -15.64 -0.98
N SER A 103 12.67 -15.29 -1.14
CA SER A 103 11.92 -15.35 -2.38
C SER A 103 11.64 -13.95 -2.91
N TYR A 104 11.76 -13.78 -4.23
CA TYR A 104 11.53 -12.51 -4.91
C TYR A 104 10.61 -12.74 -6.11
N GLY A 105 9.75 -11.76 -6.38
CA GLY A 105 8.88 -11.77 -7.55
C GLY A 105 8.72 -10.37 -8.12
N ILE A 106 8.68 -10.27 -9.45
CA ILE A 106 8.34 -9.04 -10.17
C ILE A 106 7.27 -9.36 -11.21
N GLY A 107 6.32 -8.44 -11.40
CA GLY A 107 5.24 -8.60 -12.36
C GLY A 107 4.65 -7.28 -12.78
N GLY A 108 3.80 -7.32 -13.79
CA GLY A 108 3.01 -6.18 -14.26
C GLY A 108 1.54 -6.51 -14.27
N ASN A 109 0.69 -5.58 -13.84
CA ASN A 109 -0.75 -5.68 -13.97
C ASN A 109 -1.23 -4.66 -14.98
N TYR A 110 -1.90 -5.13 -16.03
CA TYR A 110 -2.59 -4.27 -16.98
C TYR A 110 -4.08 -4.26 -16.67
N ARG A 111 -4.69 -3.07 -16.64
CA ARG A 111 -6.13 -2.91 -16.42
C ARG A 111 -6.74 -2.06 -17.52
N PHE A 112 -7.83 -2.58 -18.08
CA PHE A 112 -8.71 -1.86 -19.00
C PHE A 112 -10.04 -1.53 -18.31
N ARG A 113 -10.52 -0.30 -18.48
CA ARG A 113 -11.79 0.20 -17.94
C ARG A 113 -12.71 0.59 -19.09
N PHE A 114 -13.89 -0.03 -19.11
CA PHE A 114 -14.92 0.19 -20.12
C PHE A 114 -15.61 1.53 -19.92
#